data_AF-A0A815VZY4-F1
#
_entry.id   AF-A0A815VZY4-F1
#
_cell.length_a   1.000
_cell.length_b   1.000
_cell.length_c   1.000
_cell.angle_alpha   90.00
_cell.angle_beta   90.00
_cell.angle_gamma   90.00
#
_symmetry.space_group_name_H-M   'P 1'
#
loop_
_entity.id
_entity.type
_entity.pdbx_description
1 polymer ?
#
loop_
_entity_poly.entity_id
_entity_poly.type
_entity_poly.pdbx_seq_one_letter_code
_entity_poly.pdbx_strand_id
1 'polypeptide(L)'
;MKSWQRYPWGSYYNHRANTISRQAKVTQEGFLNLTATRERSLILGLSTEYGPIDLDFTSGAVNTNGKFCIKNGYVEISLQVPAAESTWPSVFLVPEDQGTIPMLTIMEVFNSRSQYSYGLKYTNNQGEVKEESFVALNSSTSNVIHRYGLDWGYDLITWYYDDVWVNTITRSDELRQVNNMCLVIGLGVGGKSKDTPINPETYPAIMSIDLLEIWQPNYDGFYQFQNVQTGFLLEIDSASHNWGARVFQWPDNGGDWQKWHVQYAGRGQYRIITAHSRLGLDSEDWGTNDGTKLIQWPYHTGGNQLWRVQPVLGSSPDVVQLINMFTVTNSNVGKLVSVPTDDTSAGVQLQLWTDQNSDLQKWKMIRV
;
A
#
# COMPACT_ATOMS: atom_id res chain seq x y z
N MET A 1 21.90 -5.89 -18.02
CA MET A 1 21.95 -4.67 -17.18
C MET A 1 20.87 -3.72 -17.68
N LYS A 2 19.73 -3.60 -16.98
CA LYS A 2 18.64 -2.71 -17.40
C LYS A 2 19.02 -1.27 -17.03
N SER A 3 19.12 -0.42 -18.04
CA SER A 3 19.43 1.01 -17.90
C SER A 3 18.39 1.71 -17.02
N TRP A 4 18.87 2.42 -16.01
CA TRP A 4 18.08 3.27 -15.13
C TRP A 4 17.60 4.49 -15.91
N GLN A 5 16.28 4.66 -16.03
CA GLN A 5 15.75 5.93 -16.52
C GLN A 5 16.08 7.01 -15.48
N ARG A 6 16.74 8.08 -15.95
CA ARG A 6 16.86 9.31 -15.17
C ARG A 6 15.45 9.78 -14.89
N TYR A 7 15.02 9.71 -13.63
CA TYR A 7 13.83 10.43 -13.24
C TYR A 7 14.16 11.92 -13.36
N PRO A 8 13.44 12.70 -14.18
CA PRO A 8 13.52 14.14 -14.10
C PRO A 8 12.82 14.48 -12.79
N TRP A 9 13.57 14.58 -11.70
CA TRP A 9 13.07 15.18 -10.48
C TRP A 9 12.54 16.57 -10.87
N GLY A 10 11.22 16.73 -10.89
CA GLY A 10 10.60 18.02 -11.09
C GLY A 10 11.03 18.92 -9.95
N SER A 11 11.77 20.00 -10.24
CA SER A 11 12.09 21.16 -9.38
C SER A 11 12.69 20.94 -7.97
N TYR A 12 12.73 19.73 -7.41
CA TYR A 12 13.12 19.46 -6.03
C TYR A 12 14.41 18.65 -6.01
N TYR A 13 15.51 19.37 -6.13
CA TYR A 13 16.87 18.87 -5.91
C TYR A 13 17.00 18.46 -4.44
N ASN A 14 17.90 17.50 -4.17
CA ASN A 14 18.38 17.06 -2.84
C ASN A 14 19.12 18.21 -2.12
N HIS A 15 18.49 19.38 -2.08
CA HIS A 15 18.93 20.72 -1.74
C HIS A 15 20.27 21.12 -2.38
N ARG A 16 21.37 20.53 -1.91
CA ARG A 16 22.75 20.79 -2.36
C ARG A 16 23.38 19.63 -3.14
N ALA A 17 22.69 18.49 -3.28
CA ALA A 17 23.22 17.33 -3.99
C ALA A 17 22.59 17.10 -5.37
N ASN A 18 23.45 16.83 -6.36
CA ASN A 18 23.05 16.25 -7.64
C ASN A 18 22.98 14.72 -7.54
N THR A 19 21.81 14.14 -7.79
CA THR A 19 21.64 12.68 -7.74
C THR A 19 22.16 12.02 -9.01
N ILE A 20 23.11 11.09 -8.88
CA ILE A 20 23.74 10.42 -10.02
C ILE A 20 23.86 8.90 -9.80
N SER A 21 23.78 8.14 -10.89
CA SER A 21 23.73 6.67 -10.83
C SER A 21 24.95 6.03 -10.16
N ARG A 22 26.13 6.61 -10.30
CA ARG A 22 27.36 6.05 -9.68
C ARG A 22 27.37 6.15 -8.15
N GLN A 23 26.48 6.94 -7.57
CA GLN A 23 26.34 7.08 -6.11
C GLN A 23 25.30 6.13 -5.51
N ALA A 24 24.71 5.24 -6.31
CA ALA A 24 23.90 4.12 -5.85
C ALA A 24 24.59 2.82 -6.27
N LYS A 25 25.09 2.04 -5.30
CA LYS A 25 25.85 0.80 -5.59
C LYS A 25 25.45 -0.32 -4.64
N VAL A 26 25.32 -1.52 -5.20
CA VAL A 26 25.21 -2.74 -4.40
C VAL A 26 26.62 -3.22 -4.06
N THR A 27 26.91 -3.47 -2.78
CA THR A 27 28.21 -3.97 -2.31
C THR A 27 28.32 -5.48 -2.51
N GLN A 28 29.51 -6.05 -2.30
CA GLN A 28 29.69 -7.50 -2.41
C GLN A 28 28.94 -8.27 -1.32
N GLU A 29 28.71 -7.61 -0.19
CA GLU A 29 28.02 -8.10 1.00
C GLU A 29 26.49 -7.99 0.87
N GLY A 30 25.97 -7.42 -0.23
CA GLY A 30 24.53 -7.37 -0.52
C GLY A 30 23.82 -6.07 -0.16
N PHE A 31 24.49 -5.12 0.50
CA PHE A 31 23.89 -3.82 0.83
C PHE A 31 23.73 -2.94 -0.41
N LEU A 32 22.64 -2.19 -0.49
CA LEU A 32 22.55 -1.03 -1.39
C LEU A 32 23.05 0.21 -0.66
N ASN A 33 24.17 0.78 -1.11
CA ASN A 33 24.73 2.02 -0.59
C ASN A 33 24.34 3.21 -1.47
N LEU A 34 23.68 4.20 -0.86
CA LEU A 34 23.53 5.54 -1.41
C LEU A 34 24.61 6.45 -0.78
N THR A 35 25.47 7.03 -1.61
CA THR A 35 26.65 7.77 -1.15
C THR A 35 26.55 9.24 -1.51
N ALA A 36 26.54 10.12 -0.51
CA ALA A 36 26.70 11.55 -0.69
C ALA A 36 28.19 11.91 -0.62
N THR A 37 28.71 12.59 -1.64
CA THR A 37 30.11 13.02 -1.73
C THR A 37 30.19 14.50 -2.02
N ARG A 38 31.16 15.19 -1.42
CA ARG A 38 31.47 16.57 -1.77
C ARG A 38 32.12 16.62 -3.14
N GLU A 39 31.28 16.81 -4.14
CA GLU A 39 31.65 16.86 -5.54
C GLU A 39 30.73 17.87 -6.21
N ARG A 40 31.31 18.99 -6.65
CA ARG A 40 30.52 20.04 -7.29
C ARG A 40 30.04 19.59 -8.66
N SER A 41 28.74 19.73 -8.89
CA SER A 41 28.11 19.45 -10.17
C SER A 41 27.56 20.74 -10.78
N LEU A 42 28.15 21.18 -11.89
CA LEU A 42 27.62 22.32 -12.65
C LEU A 42 26.49 21.83 -13.55
N ILE A 43 25.25 22.15 -13.21
CA ILE A 43 24.11 21.98 -14.11
C ILE A 43 23.64 23.36 -14.52
N LEU A 44 23.89 23.73 -15.77
CA LEU A 44 23.52 25.04 -16.33
C LEU A 44 22.00 25.16 -16.40
N GLY A 45 21.44 26.27 -15.91
CA GLY A 45 20.03 26.61 -16.02
C GLY A 45 19.13 26.20 -14.84
N LEU A 46 19.69 25.74 -13.72
CA LEU A 46 18.93 25.36 -12.53
C LEU A 46 18.79 26.49 -11.50
N SER A 47 17.54 26.79 -11.12
CA SER A 47 17.19 27.67 -10.01
C SER A 47 15.97 27.12 -9.27
N THR A 48 15.91 27.28 -7.94
CA THR A 48 14.65 27.12 -7.18
C THR A 48 13.94 28.47 -7.03
N GLU A 49 12.74 28.46 -6.44
CA GLU A 49 12.05 29.67 -5.94
C GLU A 49 12.90 30.49 -4.94
N TYR A 50 13.98 29.90 -4.41
CA TYR A 50 14.92 30.52 -3.46
C TYR A 50 16.28 30.93 -4.08
N GLY A 51 16.41 30.90 -5.41
CA GLY A 51 17.59 31.35 -6.17
C GLY A 51 18.38 30.24 -6.88
N PRO A 52 19.54 30.57 -7.51
CA PRO A 52 20.41 29.59 -8.15
C PRO A 52 20.90 28.55 -7.14
N ILE A 53 20.93 27.27 -7.56
CA ILE A 53 21.30 26.15 -6.70
C ILE A 53 22.80 25.90 -6.84
N ASP A 54 23.55 26.04 -5.74
CA ASP A 54 24.92 25.53 -5.70
C ASP A 54 24.89 24.05 -5.33
N LEU A 55 25.07 23.19 -6.33
CA LEU A 55 25.14 21.75 -6.17
C LEU A 55 26.59 21.35 -5.86
N ASP A 56 27.02 21.52 -4.62
CA ASP A 56 28.38 21.20 -4.19
C ASP A 56 28.55 19.75 -3.71
N PHE A 57 27.49 18.95 -3.79
CA PHE A 57 27.49 17.52 -3.54
C PHE A 57 26.98 16.72 -4.74
N THR A 58 27.41 15.47 -4.84
CA THR A 58 26.71 14.41 -5.59
C THR A 58 26.13 13.41 -4.59
N SER A 59 25.01 12.78 -4.92
CA SER A 59 24.37 11.77 -4.06
C SER A 59 23.67 10.66 -4.82
N GLY A 60 23.20 9.64 -4.11
CA GLY A 60 22.46 8.49 -4.62
C GLY A 60 20.97 8.57 -4.34
N ALA A 61 20.16 8.08 -5.29
CA ALA A 61 18.76 7.74 -5.07
C ALA A 61 18.37 6.60 -6.02
N VAL A 62 17.39 5.82 -5.61
CA VAL A 62 16.77 4.78 -6.44
C VAL A 62 15.25 4.96 -6.44
N ASN A 63 14.61 4.57 -7.53
CA ASN A 63 13.16 4.47 -7.60
C ASN A 63 12.73 3.24 -8.41
N THR A 64 11.47 2.86 -8.23
CA THR A 64 10.88 1.69 -8.89
C THR A 64 9.89 2.05 -10.00
N ASN A 65 9.72 3.33 -10.33
CA ASN A 65 8.81 3.77 -11.41
C ASN A 65 9.15 3.09 -12.75
N GLY A 66 8.12 2.64 -13.48
CA GLY A 66 8.27 1.88 -14.72
C GLY A 66 8.84 0.46 -14.57
N LYS A 67 9.05 0.00 -13.33
CA LYS A 67 9.51 -1.36 -13.03
C LYS A 67 8.58 -2.09 -12.06
N PHE A 68 8.24 -1.45 -10.95
CA PHE A 68 7.46 -2.03 -9.88
C PHE A 68 6.78 -0.92 -9.08
N CYS A 69 5.46 -0.97 -8.96
CA CYS A 69 4.68 -0.06 -8.14
C CYS A 69 3.61 -0.89 -7.45
N ILE A 70 3.26 -0.50 -6.24
CA ILE A 70 2.29 -1.21 -5.41
C ILE A 70 1.00 -0.42 -5.28
N LYS A 71 -0.10 -1.12 -5.06
CA LYS A 71 -1.32 -0.53 -4.51
C LYS A 71 -1.68 -1.33 -3.28
N ASN A 72 -1.69 -0.65 -2.14
CA ASN A 72 -1.78 -1.26 -0.83
C ASN A 72 -0.64 -2.28 -0.56
N GLY A 73 -0.56 -2.74 0.69
CA GLY A 73 0.40 -3.74 1.15
C GLY A 73 1.39 -3.17 2.16
N TYR A 74 2.29 -4.04 2.61
CA TYR A 74 3.32 -3.71 3.58
C TYR A 74 4.65 -3.47 2.87
N VAL A 75 5.31 -2.36 3.20
CA VAL A 75 6.68 -2.04 2.77
C VAL A 75 7.54 -1.97 4.02
N GLU A 76 8.59 -2.77 4.08
CA GLU A 76 9.59 -2.71 5.14
C GLU A 76 10.97 -2.47 4.55
N ILE A 77 11.71 -1.58 5.19
CA ILE A 77 13.10 -1.31 4.84
C ILE A 77 13.97 -1.35 6.08
N SER A 78 15.02 -2.17 6.04
CA SER A 78 16.09 -2.19 7.03
C SER A 78 17.26 -1.37 6.52
N LEU A 79 17.59 -0.26 7.19
CA LEU A 79 18.63 0.63 6.73
C LEU A 79 19.41 1.29 7.87
N GLN A 80 20.64 1.69 7.55
CA GLN A 80 21.52 2.48 8.38
C GLN A 80 21.54 3.93 7.88
N VAL A 81 21.15 4.87 8.73
CA VAL A 81 21.26 6.30 8.44
C VAL A 81 22.69 6.80 8.68
N PRO A 82 23.24 7.67 7.81
CA PRO A 82 24.57 8.23 8.01
C PRO A 82 24.66 9.12 9.26
N ALA A 83 25.79 9.06 9.96
CA ALA A 83 26.12 9.97 11.05
C ALA A 83 26.35 11.42 10.63
N ALA A 84 26.75 11.65 9.37
CA ALA A 84 27.00 12.97 8.85
C ALA A 84 25.76 13.86 9.03
N GLU A 85 25.87 14.91 9.84
CA GLU A 85 24.83 15.92 9.97
C GLU A 85 24.58 16.61 8.62
N SER A 86 23.42 17.24 8.47
CA SER A 86 22.96 17.83 7.21
C SER A 86 22.68 16.86 6.05
N THR A 87 22.84 15.53 6.22
CA THR A 87 22.20 14.59 5.29
C THR A 87 20.72 14.44 5.62
N TRP A 88 19.92 14.17 4.59
CA TRP A 88 18.48 13.95 4.65
C TRP A 88 18.11 12.61 3.98
N PRO A 89 18.36 11.46 4.65
CA PRO A 89 17.84 10.17 4.20
C PRO A 89 16.31 10.21 4.12
N SER A 90 15.75 9.66 3.04
CA SER A 90 14.30 9.62 2.81
C SER A 90 13.87 8.33 2.13
N VAL A 91 12.72 7.82 2.56
CA VAL A 91 12.02 6.68 1.95
C VAL A 91 10.55 7.02 1.85
N PHE A 92 10.01 6.99 0.64
CA PHE A 92 8.62 7.33 0.40
C PHE A 92 8.06 6.64 -0.84
N LEU A 93 6.73 6.60 -0.93
CA LEU A 93 6.00 6.20 -2.12
C LEU A 93 5.44 7.45 -2.82
N VAL A 94 5.48 7.47 -4.16
CA VAL A 94 4.86 8.50 -5.02
C VAL A 94 4.08 7.85 -6.16
N PRO A 95 3.14 8.54 -6.82
CA PRO A 95 2.28 7.95 -7.83
C PRO A 95 3.05 7.47 -9.06
N GLU A 96 2.53 6.42 -9.71
CA GLU A 96 3.12 5.84 -10.92
C GLU A 96 3.13 6.81 -12.12
N ASP A 97 2.19 7.75 -12.18
CA ASP A 97 2.04 8.75 -13.25
C ASP A 97 3.05 9.91 -13.18
N GLN A 98 4.05 9.77 -12.30
CA GLN A 98 5.10 10.75 -12.03
C GLN A 98 4.67 12.02 -11.30
N GLY A 99 3.46 12.07 -10.75
CA GLY A 99 3.10 13.06 -9.75
C GLY A 99 4.01 13.03 -8.53
N THR A 100 4.01 14.11 -7.75
CA THR A 100 4.67 14.18 -6.44
C THR A 100 3.69 14.02 -5.28
N ILE A 101 2.38 14.01 -5.57
CA ILE A 101 1.29 13.89 -4.62
C ILE A 101 0.22 12.98 -5.26
N PRO A 102 -0.36 12.01 -4.53
CA PRO A 102 -0.11 11.71 -3.12
C PRO A 102 1.29 11.17 -2.86
N MET A 103 1.87 11.49 -1.70
CA MET A 103 3.13 10.97 -1.22
C MET A 103 2.90 10.28 0.13
N LEU A 104 3.37 9.05 0.28
CA LEU A 104 3.38 8.35 1.56
C LEU A 104 4.83 8.28 2.05
N THR A 105 5.16 9.07 3.05
CA THR A 105 6.49 9.12 3.65
C THR A 105 6.61 8.01 4.69
N ILE A 106 7.48 7.04 4.41
CA ILE A 106 7.81 5.94 5.34
C ILE A 106 8.76 6.47 6.42
N MET A 107 9.80 7.18 5.99
CA MET A 107 10.72 7.86 6.87
C MET A 107 11.42 9.04 6.18
N GLU A 108 11.70 10.09 6.95
CA GLU A 108 12.64 11.16 6.64
C GLU A 108 13.45 11.50 7.89
N VAL A 109 14.78 11.51 7.80
CA VAL A 109 15.65 11.81 8.96
C VAL A 109 16.40 13.10 8.68
N PHE A 110 16.13 14.16 9.43
CA PHE A 110 16.79 15.46 9.28
C PHE A 110 17.37 15.97 10.59
N ASN A 111 18.55 16.60 10.53
CA ASN A 111 19.30 17.15 11.67
C ASN A 111 19.53 16.18 12.84
N SER A 112 18.59 16.10 13.78
CA SER A 112 18.74 15.26 14.96
C SER A 112 18.57 13.80 14.57
N ARG A 113 19.66 13.02 14.67
CA ARG A 113 19.63 11.57 14.44
C ARG A 113 18.84 10.80 15.52
N SER A 114 18.28 11.51 16.49
CA SER A 114 17.43 11.01 17.57
C SER A 114 15.95 10.95 17.22
N GLN A 115 15.54 11.39 16.03
CA GLN A 115 14.15 11.31 15.58
C GLN A 115 14.07 11.15 14.06
N TYR A 116 12.91 10.71 13.58
CA TYR A 116 12.57 10.73 12.18
C TYR A 116 11.12 11.18 11.98
N SER A 117 10.85 11.76 10.82
CA SER A 117 9.52 12.15 10.38
C SER A 117 8.92 11.11 9.45
N TYR A 118 7.59 11.02 9.45
CA TYR A 118 6.82 10.19 8.52
C TYR A 118 5.44 10.80 8.35
N GLY A 119 4.65 10.26 7.41
CA GLY A 119 3.28 10.73 7.20
C GLY A 119 2.90 10.74 5.74
N LEU A 120 2.10 11.71 5.33
CA LEU A 120 1.57 11.78 3.97
C LEU A 120 1.26 13.18 3.51
N LYS A 121 1.22 13.33 2.20
CA LYS A 121 0.74 14.52 1.50
C LYS A 121 -0.21 14.09 0.40
N TYR A 122 -1.40 14.68 0.30
CA TYR A 122 -2.41 14.30 -0.68
C TYR A 122 -3.31 15.48 -1.04
N THR A 123 -4.08 15.36 -2.12
CA THR A 123 -5.13 16.32 -2.47
C THR A 123 -6.48 15.72 -2.10
N ASN A 124 -7.30 16.45 -1.34
CA ASN A 124 -8.65 15.99 -0.98
C ASN A 124 -9.66 16.22 -2.14
N ASN A 125 -10.92 15.79 -1.96
CA ASN A 125 -11.96 15.90 -3.00
C ASN A 125 -12.30 17.36 -3.35
N GLN A 126 -11.97 18.32 -2.48
CA GLN A 126 -12.16 19.76 -2.71
C GLN A 126 -10.98 20.39 -3.48
N GLY A 127 -9.95 19.62 -3.82
CA GLY A 127 -8.76 20.12 -4.51
C GLY A 127 -7.73 20.78 -3.58
N GLU A 128 -7.89 20.67 -2.26
CA GLU A 128 -6.96 21.21 -1.28
C GLU A 128 -5.82 20.22 -1.02
N VAL A 129 -4.58 20.73 -0.98
CA VAL A 129 -3.43 19.94 -0.54
C VAL A 129 -3.47 19.81 0.99
N LYS A 130 -3.54 18.57 1.46
CA LYS A 130 -3.40 18.18 2.86
C LYS A 130 -2.02 17.56 3.09
N GLU A 131 -1.45 17.85 4.24
CA GLU A 131 -0.17 17.31 4.67
C GLU A 131 -0.29 16.96 6.15
N GLU A 132 -0.02 15.70 6.47
CA GLU A 132 -0.01 15.17 7.82
C GLU A 132 1.40 14.65 8.07
N SER A 133 2.14 15.32 8.95
CA SER A 133 3.52 14.99 9.29
C SER A 133 3.61 14.68 10.77
N PHE A 134 4.24 13.56 11.09
CA PHE A 134 4.43 13.05 12.43
C PHE A 134 5.93 12.88 12.69
N VAL A 135 6.30 12.75 13.96
CA VAL A 135 7.69 12.53 14.41
C VAL A 135 7.70 11.40 15.41
N ALA A 136 8.64 10.46 15.27
CA ALA A 136 8.90 9.41 16.24
C ALA A 136 10.36 9.45 16.71
N LEU A 137 10.59 9.02 17.96
CA LEU A 137 11.92 8.92 18.54
C LEU A 137 12.68 7.76 17.90
N ASN A 138 13.95 8.01 17.60
CA ASN A 138 14.90 6.97 17.23
C ASN A 138 15.64 6.56 18.51
N SER A 139 15.51 5.30 18.90
CA SER A 139 16.06 4.76 20.16
C SER A 139 17.58 4.70 20.18
N SER A 140 18.25 4.91 19.03
CA SER A 140 19.70 4.85 18.92
C SER A 140 20.29 5.92 17.99
N THR A 141 21.52 6.30 18.30
CA THR A 141 22.39 7.16 17.50
C THR A 141 22.62 6.60 16.09
N SER A 142 22.99 7.49 15.17
CA SER A 142 23.47 7.16 13.81
C SER A 142 24.42 5.96 13.75
N ASN A 143 24.44 5.27 12.61
CA ASN A 143 25.24 4.07 12.33
C ASN A 143 24.73 2.74 12.93
N VAL A 144 23.46 2.66 13.32
CA VAL A 144 22.77 1.38 13.60
C VAL A 144 21.73 1.12 12.49
N ILE A 145 21.52 -0.15 12.15
CA ILE A 145 20.45 -0.57 11.24
C ILE A 145 19.16 -0.62 12.02
N HIS A 146 18.14 0.07 11.51
CA HIS A 146 16.78 0.05 12.03
C HIS A 146 15.80 -0.34 10.94
N ARG A 147 14.62 -0.84 11.35
CA ARG A 147 13.51 -1.17 10.45
C ARG A 147 12.48 -0.06 10.44
N TYR A 148 12.11 0.37 9.25
CA TYR A 148 11.02 1.30 9.02
C TYR A 148 9.96 0.59 8.17
N GLY A 149 8.74 0.53 8.71
CA GLY A 149 7.62 -0.17 8.08
C GLY A 149 6.47 0.77 7.75
N LEU A 150 5.77 0.47 6.65
CA LEU A 150 4.52 1.09 6.26
C LEU A 150 3.54 0.00 5.83
N ASP A 151 2.51 -0.25 6.62
CA ASP A 151 1.32 -0.98 6.18
C ASP A 151 0.36 0.01 5.53
N TRP A 152 0.37 0.03 4.21
CA TRP A 152 -0.62 0.73 3.40
C TRP A 152 -1.83 -0.17 3.20
N GLY A 153 -2.58 -0.37 4.29
CA GLY A 153 -3.84 -1.10 4.29
C GLY A 153 -4.95 -0.37 3.55
N TYR A 154 -6.08 -1.03 3.28
CA TYR A 154 -7.19 -0.40 2.57
C TYR A 154 -7.89 0.71 3.38
N ASP A 155 -8.14 0.47 4.67
CA ASP A 155 -8.82 1.41 5.56
C ASP A 155 -7.87 2.18 6.46
N LEU A 156 -6.71 1.60 6.77
CA LEU A 156 -5.72 2.20 7.64
C LEU A 156 -4.40 2.38 6.89
N ILE A 157 -3.63 3.39 7.30
CA ILE A 157 -2.20 3.48 7.00
C ILE A 157 -1.48 3.44 8.34
N THR A 158 -0.58 2.48 8.51
CA THR A 158 0.09 2.22 9.78
C THR A 158 1.59 2.24 9.60
N TRP A 159 2.30 2.97 10.45
CA TRP A 159 3.76 3.07 10.44
C TRP A 159 4.36 2.25 11.58
N TYR A 160 5.54 1.70 11.32
CA TYR A 160 6.29 0.86 12.25
C TYR A 160 7.75 1.33 12.34
N TYR A 161 8.33 1.12 13.52
CA TYR A 161 9.73 1.33 13.81
C TYR A 161 10.27 0.16 14.63
N ASP A 162 11.28 -0.54 14.14
CA ASP A 162 11.83 -1.76 14.76
C ASP A 162 10.73 -2.75 15.18
N ASP A 163 9.83 -3.04 14.23
CA ASP A 163 8.67 -3.94 14.38
C ASP A 163 7.62 -3.46 15.41
N VAL A 164 7.79 -2.28 16.00
CA VAL A 164 6.84 -1.66 16.93
C VAL A 164 5.96 -0.66 16.17
N TRP A 165 4.65 -0.75 16.41
CA TRP A 165 3.68 0.21 15.89
C TRP A 165 3.96 1.62 16.45
N VAL A 166 4.11 2.61 15.57
CA VAL A 166 4.34 4.01 16.00
C VAL A 166 3.13 4.92 15.83
N ASN A 167 2.32 4.70 14.79
CA ASN A 167 1.10 5.49 14.53
C ASN A 167 0.21 4.83 13.48
N THR A 168 -1.07 5.17 13.47
CA THR A 168 -2.03 4.74 12.47
C THR A 168 -3.00 5.86 12.14
N ILE A 169 -3.42 5.95 10.88
CA ILE A 169 -4.51 6.84 10.45
C ILE A 169 -5.55 6.07 9.68
N THR A 170 -6.80 6.54 9.75
CA THR A 170 -7.87 6.07 8.89
C THR A 170 -7.80 6.76 7.54
N ARG A 171 -7.89 6.00 6.44
CA ARG A 171 -7.93 6.52 5.08
C ARG A 171 -9.28 7.17 4.81
N SER A 172 -9.24 8.42 4.37
CA SER A 172 -10.40 9.08 3.77
C SER A 172 -10.77 8.42 2.43
N ASP A 173 -11.95 8.75 1.90
CA ASP A 173 -12.41 8.20 0.62
C ASP A 173 -11.49 8.56 -0.56
N GLU A 174 -10.84 9.72 -0.52
CA GLU A 174 -9.82 10.12 -1.50
C GLU A 174 -8.57 9.26 -1.39
N LEU A 175 -8.09 9.04 -0.17
CA LEU A 175 -6.94 8.20 0.05
C LEU A 175 -7.21 6.78 -0.43
N ARG A 176 -8.41 6.23 -0.24
CA ARG A 176 -8.82 4.90 -0.76
C ARG A 176 -8.82 4.82 -2.29
N GLN A 177 -8.93 5.96 -2.99
CA GLN A 177 -8.92 6.01 -4.46
C GLN A 177 -7.51 6.07 -5.05
N VAL A 178 -6.48 6.33 -4.24
CA VAL A 178 -5.08 6.37 -4.69
C VAL A 178 -4.71 5.07 -5.41
N ASN A 179 -4.18 5.24 -6.63
CA ASN A 179 -3.73 4.14 -7.49
C ASN A 179 -2.32 3.70 -7.11
N ASN A 180 -1.65 2.98 -8.01
CA ASN A 180 -0.31 2.47 -7.77
C ASN A 180 0.67 3.60 -7.38
N MET A 181 1.49 3.31 -6.39
CA MET A 181 2.59 4.15 -5.95
C MET A 181 3.90 3.37 -6.04
N CYS A 182 4.95 4.05 -6.47
CA CYS A 182 6.28 3.50 -6.66
C CYS A 182 7.19 3.99 -5.54
N LEU A 183 8.12 3.14 -5.13
CA LEU A 183 9.08 3.44 -4.08
C LEU A 183 10.17 4.37 -4.58
N VAL A 184 10.57 5.30 -3.72
CA VAL A 184 11.72 6.16 -3.86
C VAL A 184 12.54 6.10 -2.57
N ILE A 185 13.84 5.88 -2.71
CA ILE A 185 14.82 5.90 -1.62
C ILE A 185 15.89 6.92 -2.02
N GLY A 186 16.14 7.92 -1.19
CA GLY A 186 17.08 8.99 -1.49
C GLY A 186 17.96 9.36 -0.30
N LEU A 187 19.16 9.84 -0.61
CA LEU A 187 20.04 10.48 0.36
C LEU A 187 20.22 11.96 0.00
N GLY A 188 19.44 12.84 0.61
CA GLY A 188 19.57 14.29 0.44
C GLY A 188 20.76 14.89 1.20
N VAL A 189 21.18 16.10 0.82
CA VAL A 189 22.18 16.91 1.54
C VAL A 189 21.73 18.36 1.61
N GLY A 190 21.56 18.91 2.82
CA GLY A 190 21.02 20.27 3.05
C GLY A 190 19.49 20.29 3.12
N GLY A 191 18.88 21.48 3.18
CA GLY A 191 17.45 21.64 3.47
C GLY A 191 16.92 23.08 3.43
N LYS A 192 15.66 23.31 3.86
CA LYS A 192 14.93 24.60 3.80
C LYS A 192 15.55 25.76 4.61
N SER A 193 16.60 25.55 5.39
CA SER A 193 17.49 26.64 5.83
C SER A 193 18.86 26.47 5.19
N LYS A 194 19.40 27.55 4.64
CA LYS A 194 20.76 27.60 4.06
C LYS A 194 21.86 27.50 5.15
N ASP A 195 21.46 27.22 6.40
CA ASP A 195 22.25 27.51 7.60
C ASP A 195 22.54 26.28 8.47
N THR A 196 22.19 25.04 8.07
CA THR A 196 22.75 23.88 8.79
C THR A 196 24.23 23.75 8.41
N PRO A 197 25.17 23.93 9.37
CA PRO A 197 26.58 23.83 9.06
C PRO A 197 26.90 22.44 8.54
N ILE A 198 27.48 22.36 7.34
CA ILE A 198 28.02 21.11 6.83
C ILE A 198 29.43 20.97 7.35
N ASN A 199 29.70 19.91 8.12
CA ASN A 199 31.06 19.48 8.40
C ASN A 199 31.57 18.65 7.20
N PRO A 200 32.53 19.14 6.39
CA PRO A 200 33.00 18.40 5.22
C PRO A 200 33.74 17.11 5.58
N GLU A 201 34.26 16.99 6.80
CA GLU A 201 35.04 15.82 7.25
C GLU A 201 34.16 14.57 7.46
N THR A 202 32.83 14.73 7.54
CA THR A 202 31.90 13.61 7.68
C THR A 202 31.47 13.01 6.33
N TYR A 203 32.05 13.48 5.23
CA TYR A 203 31.76 13.01 3.86
C TYR A 203 32.97 12.22 3.29
N PRO A 204 32.75 11.15 2.51
CA PRO A 204 31.47 10.70 1.96
C PRO A 204 30.54 10.10 3.03
N ALA A 205 29.28 10.52 3.00
CA ALA A 205 28.25 10.00 3.89
C ALA A 205 27.49 8.89 3.17
N ILE A 206 27.29 7.75 3.84
CA ILE A 206 26.72 6.56 3.24
C ILE A 206 25.45 6.18 4.00
N MET A 207 24.35 6.05 3.27
CA MET A 207 23.14 5.38 3.72
C MET A 207 23.17 3.96 3.16
N SER A 208 23.14 2.97 4.05
CA SER A 208 23.27 1.55 3.67
C SER A 208 21.93 0.87 3.88
N ILE A 209 21.37 0.28 2.84
CA ILE A 209 20.11 -0.49 2.90
C ILE A 209 20.49 -1.97 2.89
N ASP A 210 20.11 -2.69 3.94
CA ASP A 210 20.34 -4.13 4.10
C ASP A 210 19.24 -4.93 3.40
N LEU A 211 17.99 -4.56 3.68
CA LEU A 211 16.81 -5.29 3.25
C LEU A 211 15.72 -4.32 2.81
N LEU A 212 15.03 -4.69 1.73
CA LEU A 212 13.78 -4.10 1.30
C LEU A 212 12.82 -5.23 0.96
N GLU A 213 11.74 -5.33 1.72
CA GLU A 213 10.70 -6.33 1.49
C GLU A 213 9.36 -5.63 1.29
N ILE A 214 8.58 -6.18 0.35
CA ILE A 214 7.29 -5.64 -0.02
C ILE A 214 6.32 -6.80 -0.14
N TRP A 215 5.27 -6.77 0.67
CA TRP A 215 4.21 -7.77 0.68
C TRP A 215 2.92 -7.12 0.22
N GLN A 216 2.32 -7.69 -0.82
CA GLN A 216 0.99 -7.28 -1.25
C GLN A 216 0.02 -8.43 -1.02
N PRO A 217 -1.21 -8.15 -0.54
CA PRO A 217 -2.23 -9.17 -0.51
C PRO A 217 -2.60 -9.55 -1.95
N ASN A 218 -2.19 -10.76 -2.36
CA ASN A 218 -2.62 -11.38 -3.60
C ASN A 218 -3.56 -12.54 -3.26
N TYR A 219 -4.84 -12.36 -3.57
CA TYR A 219 -5.88 -13.38 -3.33
C TYR A 219 -6.20 -14.19 -4.59
N ASP A 220 -5.31 -14.24 -5.58
CA ASP A 220 -5.52 -15.07 -6.77
C ASP A 220 -5.47 -16.56 -6.44
N GLY A 221 -6.53 -17.27 -6.80
CA GLY A 221 -6.64 -18.71 -6.61
C GLY A 221 -8.06 -19.19 -6.38
N PHE A 222 -8.18 -20.48 -6.07
CA PHE A 222 -9.45 -21.08 -5.68
C PHE A 222 -9.60 -21.04 -4.17
N TYR A 223 -10.78 -20.60 -3.72
CA TYR A 223 -11.13 -20.47 -2.33
C TYR A 223 -12.56 -20.95 -2.07
N GLN A 224 -12.80 -21.46 -0.86
CA GLN A 224 -14.10 -21.41 -0.23
C GLN A 224 -14.18 -20.15 0.63
N PHE A 225 -15.35 -19.49 0.66
CA PHE A 225 -15.62 -18.38 1.55
C PHE A 225 -16.53 -18.86 2.68
N GLN A 226 -15.98 -19.00 3.89
CA GLN A 226 -16.74 -19.42 5.08
C GLN A 226 -17.14 -18.19 5.90
N ASN A 227 -18.43 -17.99 6.13
CA ASN A 227 -18.91 -16.90 6.97
C ASN A 227 -18.42 -17.07 8.41
N VAL A 228 -17.93 -15.99 9.02
CA VAL A 228 -17.34 -16.05 10.37
C VAL A 228 -18.39 -16.35 11.44
N GLN A 229 -19.61 -15.80 11.31
CA GLN A 229 -20.68 -16.01 12.28
C GLN A 229 -21.31 -17.41 12.17
N THR A 230 -21.65 -17.85 10.96
CA THR A 230 -22.44 -19.09 10.76
C THR A 230 -21.58 -20.33 10.53
N GLY A 231 -20.34 -20.17 10.06
CA GLY A 231 -19.49 -21.27 9.63
C GLY A 231 -19.92 -21.92 8.30
N PHE A 232 -20.93 -21.39 7.62
CA PHE A 232 -21.40 -21.88 6.32
C PHE A 232 -20.64 -21.23 5.15
N LEU A 233 -20.66 -21.89 4.01
CA LEU A 233 -19.94 -21.48 2.81
C LEU A 233 -20.82 -20.70 1.84
N LEU A 234 -20.23 -19.71 1.17
CA LEU A 234 -20.78 -19.07 -0.03
C LEU A 234 -21.01 -20.11 -1.13
N GLU A 235 -22.25 -20.28 -1.56
CA GLU A 235 -22.64 -21.38 -2.45
C GLU A 235 -23.64 -20.93 -3.53
N ILE A 236 -23.54 -21.53 -4.73
CA ILE A 236 -24.60 -21.46 -5.75
C ILE A 236 -25.72 -22.47 -5.46
N ASP A 237 -26.95 -21.98 -5.37
CA ASP A 237 -28.14 -22.79 -5.11
C ASP A 237 -28.26 -23.98 -6.09
N SER A 238 -28.38 -25.18 -5.51
CA SER A 238 -28.66 -26.43 -6.21
C SER A 238 -27.67 -26.75 -7.34
N ALA A 239 -26.41 -26.31 -7.22
CA ALA A 239 -25.38 -26.46 -8.25
C ALA A 239 -25.85 -25.97 -9.63
N SER A 240 -26.69 -24.95 -9.68
CA SER A 240 -27.28 -24.48 -10.92
C SER A 240 -26.23 -23.89 -11.88
N HIS A 241 -26.43 -24.09 -13.18
CA HIS A 241 -25.68 -23.40 -14.25
C HIS A 241 -26.46 -22.21 -14.81
N ASN A 242 -27.68 -21.97 -14.33
CA ASN A 242 -28.53 -20.92 -14.87
C ASN A 242 -28.03 -19.55 -14.44
N TRP A 243 -28.20 -18.59 -15.34
CA TRP A 243 -28.01 -17.18 -15.03
C TRP A 243 -29.10 -16.76 -14.05
N GLY A 244 -28.74 -15.95 -13.05
CA GLY A 244 -29.66 -15.56 -11.99
C GLY A 244 -29.84 -16.61 -10.90
N ALA A 245 -29.10 -17.73 -10.94
CA ALA A 245 -29.14 -18.65 -9.80
C ALA A 245 -28.67 -17.96 -8.53
N ARG A 246 -29.36 -18.22 -7.43
CA ARG A 246 -29.15 -17.56 -6.15
C ARG A 246 -27.78 -17.93 -5.58
N VAL A 247 -27.13 -16.95 -4.98
CA VAL A 247 -25.95 -17.14 -4.13
C VAL A 247 -26.42 -17.13 -2.68
N PHE A 248 -26.29 -18.25 -1.99
CA PHE A 248 -26.73 -18.43 -0.61
C PHE A 248 -25.58 -18.91 0.29
N GLN A 249 -25.87 -19.17 1.56
CA GLN A 249 -24.94 -19.90 2.42
C GLN A 249 -25.42 -21.33 2.68
N TRP A 250 -24.48 -22.28 2.77
CA TRP A 250 -24.79 -23.68 3.07
C TRP A 250 -23.64 -24.39 3.81
N PRO A 251 -23.89 -25.42 4.63
CA PRO A 251 -22.84 -26.26 5.19
C PRO A 251 -21.90 -26.83 4.11
N ASP A 252 -20.62 -26.97 4.43
CA ASP A 252 -19.65 -27.57 3.51
C ASP A 252 -20.12 -28.97 3.05
N ASN A 253 -20.25 -29.14 1.74
CA ASN A 253 -20.66 -30.38 1.09
C ASN A 253 -19.59 -30.89 0.10
N GLY A 254 -18.43 -30.24 0.03
CA GLY A 254 -17.33 -30.56 -0.87
C GLY A 254 -17.57 -30.25 -2.36
N GLY A 255 -18.72 -29.67 -2.69
CA GLY A 255 -19.14 -29.38 -4.07
C GLY A 255 -18.34 -28.24 -4.71
N ASP A 256 -18.12 -28.32 -6.02
CA ASP A 256 -17.41 -27.27 -6.78
C ASP A 256 -18.21 -25.95 -6.87
N TRP A 257 -19.50 -25.98 -6.56
CA TRP A 257 -20.36 -24.79 -6.47
C TRP A 257 -20.21 -24.02 -5.14
N GLN A 258 -19.39 -24.53 -4.21
CA GLN A 258 -18.88 -23.81 -3.03
C GLN A 258 -17.45 -23.27 -3.23
N LYS A 259 -16.83 -23.54 -4.38
CA LYS A 259 -15.46 -23.13 -4.70
C LYS A 259 -15.48 -21.97 -5.69
N TRP A 260 -14.63 -20.99 -5.45
CA TRP A 260 -14.62 -19.73 -6.17
C TRP A 260 -13.22 -19.37 -6.59
N HIS A 261 -13.04 -19.10 -7.89
CA HIS A 261 -11.83 -18.57 -8.45
C HIS A 261 -11.83 -17.04 -8.27
N VAL A 262 -11.02 -16.58 -7.32
CA VAL A 262 -10.73 -15.17 -7.12
C VAL A 262 -9.62 -14.78 -8.09
N GLN A 263 -9.86 -13.77 -8.91
CA GLN A 263 -8.93 -13.33 -9.95
C GLN A 263 -8.80 -11.81 -9.96
N TYR A 264 -7.57 -11.34 -9.88
CA TYR A 264 -7.25 -9.93 -9.88
C TYR A 264 -7.69 -9.30 -11.20
N ALA A 265 -8.52 -8.27 -11.08
CA ALA A 265 -9.09 -7.51 -12.19
C ALA A 265 -8.43 -6.13 -12.35
N GLY A 266 -7.36 -5.84 -11.60
CA GLY A 266 -6.68 -4.55 -11.59
C GLY A 266 -7.23 -3.59 -10.52
N ARG A 267 -6.46 -2.54 -10.20
CA ARG A 267 -6.84 -1.44 -9.29
C ARG A 267 -7.31 -1.89 -7.89
N GLY A 268 -6.82 -3.02 -7.39
CA GLY A 268 -7.25 -3.60 -6.10
C GLY A 268 -8.61 -4.31 -6.15
N GLN A 269 -9.12 -4.59 -7.35
CA GLN A 269 -10.40 -5.27 -7.57
C GLN A 269 -10.16 -6.72 -8.03
N TYR A 270 -11.17 -7.55 -7.81
CA TYR A 270 -11.22 -8.95 -8.14
C TYR A 270 -12.53 -9.26 -8.84
N ARG A 271 -12.50 -10.19 -9.79
CA ARG A 271 -13.69 -10.97 -10.16
C ARG A 271 -13.69 -12.26 -9.35
N ILE A 272 -14.86 -12.69 -8.93
CA ILE A 272 -15.05 -13.90 -8.13
C ILE A 272 -15.94 -14.82 -8.96
N ILE A 273 -15.34 -15.88 -9.50
CA ILE A 273 -15.96 -16.76 -10.51
C ILE A 273 -16.21 -18.13 -9.88
N THR A 274 -17.43 -18.65 -9.94
CA THR A 274 -17.72 -20.01 -9.45
C THR A 274 -16.90 -21.04 -10.21
N ALA A 275 -16.24 -21.98 -9.51
CA ALA A 275 -15.39 -23.00 -10.12
C ALA A 275 -16.18 -23.93 -11.05
N HIS A 276 -17.39 -24.28 -10.63
CA HIS A 276 -18.33 -25.15 -11.35
C HIS A 276 -18.91 -24.49 -12.62
N SER A 277 -19.69 -23.41 -12.47
CA SER A 277 -20.47 -22.82 -13.58
C SER A 277 -19.67 -21.85 -14.45
N ARG A 278 -18.51 -21.38 -13.97
CA ARG A 278 -17.71 -20.30 -14.59
C ARG A 278 -18.43 -18.95 -14.71
N LEU A 279 -19.53 -18.77 -13.98
CA LEU A 279 -20.25 -17.50 -13.86
C LEU A 279 -19.69 -16.67 -12.69
N GLY A 280 -19.87 -15.36 -12.74
CA GLY A 280 -19.36 -14.43 -11.73
C GLY A 280 -20.38 -14.16 -10.62
N LEU A 281 -19.88 -13.92 -9.41
CA LEU A 281 -20.64 -13.32 -8.32
C LEU A 281 -21.13 -11.93 -8.75
N ASP A 282 -22.44 -11.70 -8.61
CA ASP A 282 -23.13 -10.55 -9.17
C ASP A 282 -24.16 -10.01 -8.16
N SER A 283 -24.24 -8.69 -8.04
CA SER A 283 -25.37 -8.02 -7.38
C SER A 283 -26.53 -7.82 -8.35
N GLU A 284 -27.63 -8.53 -8.12
CA GLU A 284 -28.78 -8.66 -9.00
C GLU A 284 -29.27 -7.31 -9.55
N ASP A 285 -29.53 -7.27 -10.86
CA ASP A 285 -30.05 -6.11 -11.59
C ASP A 285 -29.26 -4.81 -11.35
N TRP A 286 -27.94 -4.92 -11.13
CA TRP A 286 -27.08 -3.78 -10.77
C TRP A 286 -27.55 -3.06 -9.49
N GLY A 287 -28.27 -3.77 -8.62
CA GLY A 287 -28.86 -3.22 -7.43
C GLY A 287 -27.82 -2.60 -6.49
N THR A 288 -28.19 -1.46 -5.91
CA THR A 288 -27.30 -0.65 -5.07
C THR A 288 -27.79 -0.52 -3.63
N ASN A 289 -28.97 -1.07 -3.34
CA ASN A 289 -29.66 -0.91 -2.07
C ASN A 289 -29.25 -1.99 -1.07
N ASP A 290 -29.46 -1.70 0.21
CA ASP A 290 -29.35 -2.72 1.25
C ASP A 290 -30.44 -3.77 0.99
N GLY A 291 -30.05 -5.03 0.96
CA GLY A 291 -30.93 -6.15 0.63
C GLY A 291 -30.91 -6.56 -0.84
N THR A 292 -30.16 -5.86 -1.72
CA THR A 292 -29.93 -6.35 -3.10
C THR A 292 -29.37 -7.77 -3.04
N LYS A 293 -30.04 -8.71 -3.70
CA LYS A 293 -29.69 -10.11 -3.62
C LYS A 293 -28.47 -10.44 -4.48
N LEU A 294 -27.72 -11.45 -4.03
CA LEU A 294 -26.58 -11.96 -4.78
C LEU A 294 -27.01 -13.15 -5.64
N ILE A 295 -26.53 -13.13 -6.88
CA ILE A 295 -26.76 -14.15 -7.89
C ILE A 295 -25.44 -14.48 -8.60
N GLN A 296 -25.46 -15.52 -9.44
CA GLN A 296 -24.43 -15.70 -10.46
C GLN A 296 -24.92 -15.20 -11.82
N TRP A 297 -24.01 -14.63 -12.60
CA TRP A 297 -24.31 -14.13 -13.95
C TRP A 297 -23.08 -14.23 -14.88
N PRO A 298 -23.24 -14.30 -16.21
CA PRO A 298 -22.11 -14.19 -17.12
C PRO A 298 -21.25 -12.97 -16.82
N TYR A 299 -19.95 -13.19 -16.67
CA TYR A 299 -19.04 -12.10 -16.37
C TYR A 299 -18.96 -11.12 -17.54
N HIS A 300 -19.26 -9.85 -17.29
CA HIS A 300 -19.31 -8.79 -18.31
C HIS A 300 -18.57 -7.51 -17.86
N THR A 301 -17.67 -7.59 -16.89
CA THR A 301 -16.86 -6.46 -16.37
C THR A 301 -17.66 -5.30 -15.77
N GLY A 302 -18.96 -5.48 -15.53
CA GLY A 302 -19.80 -4.47 -14.89
C GLY A 302 -19.41 -4.26 -13.43
N GLY A 303 -19.65 -3.06 -12.92
CA GLY A 303 -19.34 -2.70 -11.52
C GLY A 303 -20.02 -3.61 -10.50
N ASN A 304 -21.20 -4.15 -10.83
CA ASN A 304 -21.95 -5.14 -10.06
C ASN A 304 -21.24 -6.49 -9.90
N GLN A 305 -20.16 -6.74 -10.64
CA GLN A 305 -19.36 -7.98 -10.61
C GLN A 305 -17.88 -7.75 -10.24
N LEU A 306 -17.53 -6.55 -9.78
CA LEU A 306 -16.18 -6.20 -9.36
C LEU A 306 -16.14 -6.06 -7.85
N TRP A 307 -15.24 -6.81 -7.20
CA TRP A 307 -15.20 -6.97 -5.75
C TRP A 307 -13.86 -6.52 -5.19
N ARG A 308 -13.85 -5.94 -4.00
CA ARG A 308 -12.62 -5.77 -3.21
C ARG A 308 -12.63 -6.82 -2.11
N VAL A 309 -11.55 -7.57 -2.01
CA VAL A 309 -11.31 -8.50 -0.90
C VAL A 309 -10.34 -7.81 0.03
N GLN A 310 -10.79 -7.54 1.25
CA GLN A 310 -10.04 -6.73 2.21
C GLN A 310 -9.86 -7.50 3.51
N PRO A 311 -8.64 -7.57 4.07
CA PRO A 311 -8.46 -8.20 5.36
C PRO A 311 -9.16 -7.38 6.44
N VAL A 312 -9.82 -8.06 7.37
CA VAL A 312 -10.31 -7.43 8.60
C VAL A 312 -9.10 -7.27 9.51
N LEU A 313 -8.81 -6.02 9.89
CA LEU A 313 -7.72 -5.74 10.81
C LEU A 313 -8.21 -6.05 12.23
N GLY A 314 -7.49 -6.93 12.93
CA GLY A 314 -7.76 -7.19 14.34
C GLY A 314 -7.47 -5.95 15.17
N SER A 315 -8.39 -5.55 16.03
CA SER A 315 -8.12 -4.54 17.05
C SER A 315 -7.38 -5.20 18.22
N SER A 316 -6.05 -5.18 18.16
CA SER A 316 -5.19 -5.36 19.33
C SER A 316 -4.22 -4.19 19.41
N PRO A 317 -4.07 -3.52 20.57
CA PRO A 317 -3.19 -2.37 20.70
C PRO A 317 -1.70 -2.66 20.41
N ASP A 318 -1.29 -3.94 20.37
CA ASP A 318 0.12 -4.31 20.31
C ASP A 318 0.54 -5.07 19.05
N VAL A 319 -0.39 -5.55 18.20
CA VAL A 319 -0.08 -6.23 16.94
C VAL A 319 -1.24 -6.09 15.94
N VAL A 320 -1.01 -5.50 14.77
CA VAL A 320 -1.88 -5.71 13.59
C VAL A 320 -1.59 -7.12 13.07
N GLN A 321 -2.27 -8.13 13.61
CA GLN A 321 -2.29 -9.44 12.98
C GLN A 321 -3.39 -9.45 11.92
N LEU A 322 -3.01 -9.86 10.71
CA LEU A 322 -3.95 -10.35 9.71
C LEU A 322 -4.64 -11.59 10.31
N ILE A 323 -5.75 -11.37 11.01
CA ILE A 323 -6.69 -12.43 11.30
C ILE A 323 -7.24 -12.86 9.94
N ASN A 324 -7.20 -14.15 9.62
CA ASN A 324 -7.60 -14.70 8.31
C ASN A 324 -9.12 -14.54 8.04
N MET A 325 -9.60 -13.31 8.06
CA MET A 325 -10.97 -12.85 7.92
C MET A 325 -10.96 -11.70 6.93
N PHE A 326 -11.92 -11.70 6.02
CA PHE A 326 -12.01 -10.75 4.93
C PHE A 326 -13.42 -10.20 4.82
N THR A 327 -13.54 -8.95 4.41
CA THR A 327 -14.78 -8.45 3.81
C THR A 327 -14.69 -8.59 2.30
N VAL A 328 -15.85 -8.84 1.67
CA VAL A 328 -15.99 -8.85 0.21
C VAL A 328 -16.92 -7.71 -0.17
N THR A 329 -16.33 -6.62 -0.65
CA THR A 329 -17.02 -5.35 -0.92
C THR A 329 -17.35 -5.25 -2.40
N ASN A 330 -18.61 -4.96 -2.75
CA ASN A 330 -18.95 -4.60 -4.11
C ASN A 330 -18.31 -3.24 -4.45
N SER A 331 -17.46 -3.20 -5.47
CA SER A 331 -16.68 -2.01 -5.81
C SER A 331 -17.52 -0.86 -6.33
N ASN A 332 -18.71 -1.11 -6.87
CA ASN A 332 -19.58 -0.08 -7.42
C ASN A 332 -20.29 0.72 -6.31
N VAL A 333 -20.64 0.05 -5.21
CA VAL A 333 -21.54 0.64 -4.20
C VAL A 333 -20.96 0.65 -2.78
N GLY A 334 -19.79 0.04 -2.56
CA GLY A 334 -19.12 0.03 -1.25
C GLY A 334 -19.79 -0.85 -0.20
N LYS A 335 -20.76 -1.69 -0.58
CA LYS A 335 -21.51 -2.58 0.31
C LYS A 335 -20.93 -3.97 0.35
N LEU A 336 -21.11 -4.67 1.46
CA LEU A 336 -20.51 -5.96 1.73
C LEU A 336 -21.43 -7.11 1.35
N VAL A 337 -20.83 -8.22 0.89
CA VAL A 337 -21.49 -9.53 0.83
C VAL A 337 -21.81 -9.96 2.26
N SER A 338 -23.11 -10.04 2.55
CA SER A 338 -23.64 -10.22 3.90
C SER A 338 -24.63 -11.37 3.97
N VAL A 339 -24.56 -12.14 5.05
CA VAL A 339 -25.68 -12.97 5.50
C VAL A 339 -26.76 -12.03 6.06
N PRO A 340 -28.05 -12.20 5.71
CA PRO A 340 -29.13 -11.41 6.31
C PRO A 340 -29.17 -11.55 7.83
N THR A 341 -29.38 -10.45 8.55
CA THR A 341 -29.37 -10.44 10.03
C THR A 341 -30.59 -11.12 10.64
N ASP A 342 -31.69 -11.18 9.89
CA ASP A 342 -32.96 -11.77 10.27
C ASP A 342 -33.07 -13.28 9.98
N ASP A 343 -32.18 -13.81 9.12
CA ASP A 343 -32.12 -15.24 8.80
C ASP A 343 -30.69 -15.69 8.56
N THR A 344 -30.19 -16.54 9.46
CA THR A 344 -28.85 -17.14 9.40
C THR A 344 -28.88 -18.63 9.07
N SER A 345 -30.04 -19.14 8.64
CA SER A 345 -30.22 -20.55 8.31
C SER A 345 -29.45 -20.96 7.04
N ALA A 346 -29.23 -22.26 6.90
CA ALA A 346 -28.72 -22.83 5.66
C ALA A 346 -29.76 -22.60 4.54
N GLY A 347 -29.30 -22.08 3.41
CA GLY A 347 -30.12 -21.80 2.22
C GLY A 347 -30.63 -20.36 2.14
N VAL A 348 -30.35 -19.52 3.14
CA VAL A 348 -30.67 -18.09 3.06
C VAL A 348 -29.83 -17.42 1.97
N GLN A 349 -30.50 -16.73 1.05
CA GLN A 349 -29.83 -15.99 -0.01
C GLN A 349 -29.10 -14.79 0.55
N LEU A 350 -27.84 -14.64 0.15
CA LEU A 350 -26.99 -13.54 0.57
C LEU A 350 -27.39 -12.24 -0.13
N GLN A 351 -26.94 -11.13 0.45
CA GLN A 351 -27.27 -9.81 -0.02
C GLN A 351 -26.11 -8.84 0.09
N LEU A 352 -26.20 -7.71 -0.61
CA LEU A 352 -25.42 -6.53 -0.30
C LEU A 352 -26.01 -5.83 0.93
N TRP A 353 -25.14 -5.39 1.82
CA TRP A 353 -25.53 -4.62 2.99
C TRP A 353 -24.44 -3.62 3.37
N THR A 354 -24.84 -2.44 3.85
CA THR A 354 -23.94 -1.44 4.45
C THR A 354 -23.11 -2.07 5.58
N ASP A 355 -21.84 -1.71 5.67
CA ASP A 355 -20.95 -2.24 6.72
C ASP A 355 -21.47 -1.92 8.13
N GLN A 356 -21.69 -2.96 8.93
CA GLN A 356 -22.13 -2.89 10.32
C GLN A 356 -21.07 -3.47 11.27
N ASN A 357 -19.86 -3.74 10.78
CA ASN A 357 -18.78 -4.43 11.48
C ASN A 357 -19.22 -5.80 12.07
N SER A 358 -20.19 -6.45 11.43
CA SER A 358 -20.79 -7.71 11.89
C SER A 358 -19.98 -8.91 11.40
N ASP A 359 -19.92 -9.97 12.20
CA ASP A 359 -19.32 -11.25 11.78
C ASP A 359 -20.13 -11.93 10.66
N LEU A 360 -21.38 -11.50 10.43
CA LEU A 360 -22.19 -11.88 9.26
C LEU A 360 -21.67 -11.31 7.93
N GLN A 361 -20.78 -10.31 7.99
CA GLN A 361 -20.16 -9.66 6.82
C GLN A 361 -18.67 -10.04 6.65
N LYS A 362 -18.16 -10.92 7.51
CA LYS A 362 -16.77 -11.35 7.52
C LYS A 362 -16.67 -12.80 7.06
N TRP A 363 -15.64 -13.08 6.27
CA TRP A 363 -15.44 -14.36 5.59
C TRP A 363 -14.03 -14.87 5.83
N LYS A 364 -13.87 -16.12 6.22
CA LYS A 364 -12.58 -16.82 6.12
C LYS A 364 -12.42 -17.30 4.69
N MET A 365 -11.30 -16.97 4.05
CA MET A 365 -10.94 -17.51 2.75
C MET A 365 -10.07 -18.75 2.95
N ILE A 366 -10.61 -19.92 2.60
CA ILE A 366 -9.94 -21.22 2.74
C ILE A 366 -9.48 -21.63 1.35
N ARG A 367 -8.16 -21.74 1.14
CA ARG A 367 -7.58 -22.12 -0.15
C ARG A 367 -7.86 -23.60 -0.46
N VAL A 368 -8.25 -23.92 -1.69
CA VAL A 368 -8.63 -25.28 -2.14
C VAL A 368 -7.93 -25.73 -3.40
#